data_AF-G5GN25-F1
#
_entry.id   AF-G5GN25-F1
#
_cell.length_a   1.000
_cell.length_b   1.000
_cell.length_c   1.000
_cell.angle_alpha   90.00
_cell.angle_beta   90.00
_cell.angle_gamma   90.00
#
_symmetry.space_group_name_H-M   'P 1'
#
loop_
_entity.id
_entity.type
_entity.pdbx_description
1 polymer ?
#
loop_
_entity_poly.entity_id
_entity_poly.type
_entity_poly.pdbx_seq_one_letter_code
_entity_poly.pdbx_strand_id
1 'polypeptide(L)' 'MRGKRTQAEVAKAVHISKSALSSYESGARMPRDEVKIALSKLYGKSVHEIFLPD' A
#
# COMPACT_ATOMS: atom_id res chain seq x y z
N MET A 1 0.49 1.72 9.09
CA MET A 1 1.20 0.79 8.18
C MET A 1 2.55 1.31 7.68
N ARG A 2 2.73 2.61 7.41
CA ARG A 2 3.95 3.15 6.78
C ARG A 2 5.19 3.34 7.67
N GLY A 3 5.08 3.12 8.98
CA GLY A 3 6.14 3.48 9.92
C GLY A 3 6.43 4.99 9.88
N LYS A 4 7.69 5.37 9.68
CA LYS A 4 8.13 6.78 9.54
C LYS A 4 8.03 7.34 8.12
N ARG A 5 7.64 6.52 7.14
CA ARG A 5 7.60 6.93 5.72
C ARG A 5 6.36 7.76 5.40
N THR A 6 6.55 8.81 4.61
CA THR A 6 5.48 9.61 4.01
C THR A 6 4.76 8.81 2.93
N GLN A 7 3.54 9.25 2.56
CA GLN A 7 2.82 8.65 1.43
C GLN A 7 3.58 8.81 0.11
N ALA A 8 4.30 9.93 -0.06
CA ALA A 8 5.06 10.19 -1.28
C ALA A 8 6.22 9.19 -1.45
N GLU A 9 6.95 8.89 -0.38
CA GLU A 9 8.05 7.92 -0.41
C GLU A 9 7.55 6.51 -0.73
N VAL A 10 6.46 6.09 -0.10
CA VAL A 10 5.86 4.78 -0.36
C VAL A 10 5.31 4.69 -1.77
N ALA A 11 4.56 5.70 -2.22
CA ALA A 11 3.98 5.72 -3.55
C ALA A 11 5.08 5.66 -4.63
N LYS A 12 6.17 6.41 -4.43
CA LYS A 12 7.36 6.33 -5.28
C LYS A 12 7.99 4.93 -5.26
N ALA A 13 8.13 4.31 -4.10
CA ALA A 13 8.74 2.99 -3.95
C ALA A 13 7.94 1.86 -4.62
N VAL A 14 6.61 1.99 -4.74
CA VAL A 14 5.75 0.99 -5.40
C VAL A 14 5.20 1.48 -6.75
N HIS A 15 5.78 2.55 -7.31
CA HIS A 15 5.44 3.09 -8.63
C HIS A 15 3.96 3.43 -8.84
N ILE A 16 3.32 4.03 -7.82
CA ILE A 16 1.95 4.56 -7.89
C ILE A 16 1.93 6.06 -7.58
N SER A 17 0.80 6.72 -7.82
CA SER A 17 0.61 8.10 -7.37
C SER A 17 0.38 8.17 -5.86
N LYS A 18 0.75 9.30 -5.24
CA LYS A 18 0.42 9.59 -3.84
C LYS A 18 -1.09 9.51 -3.59
N SER A 19 -1.91 9.97 -4.53
CA SER A 19 -3.37 9.91 -4.44
C SER A 19 -3.89 8.47 -4.46
N ALA A 20 -3.33 7.59 -5.31
CA ALA A 20 -3.69 6.18 -5.33
C ALA A 20 -3.41 5.53 -3.98
N LEU A 21 -2.21 5.76 -3.41
CA LEU A 21 -1.88 5.28 -2.07
C LEU A 21 -2.87 5.81 -1.03
N SER A 22 -3.22 7.10 -1.09
CA SER A 22 -4.21 7.69 -0.18
C SER A 22 -5.58 7.02 -0.28
N SER A 23 -6.04 6.69 -1.49
CA SER A 23 -7.30 5.97 -1.69
C SER A 23 -7.28 4.55 -1.13
N TYR A 24 -6.11 3.89 -1.16
CA TYR A 24 -5.95 2.55 -0.59
C TYR A 24 -5.96 2.61 0.94
N GLU A 25 -5.25 3.58 1.53
CA GLU A 25 -5.21 3.78 2.99
C GLU A 25 -6.57 4.19 3.57
N SER A 26 -7.38 4.93 2.81
CA SER A 26 -8.73 5.31 3.22
C SER A 26 -9.81 4.27 2.89
N GLY A 27 -9.44 3.14 2.26
CA GLY A 27 -10.39 2.10 1.84
C GLY A 27 -11.31 2.50 0.68
N ALA A 28 -11.12 3.67 0.06
CA ALA A 28 -11.96 4.15 -1.04
C ALA A 28 -11.79 3.29 -2.32
N ARG A 29 -10.66 2.62 -2.47
CA ARG A 29 -10.37 1.73 -3.60
C ARG A 29 -9.50 0.56 -3.17
N MET A 30 -9.77 -0.63 -3.70
CA MET A 30 -8.88 -1.78 -3.56
C MET A 30 -7.74 -1.71 -4.60
N PRO A 31 -6.45 -1.83 -4.21
CA PRO A 31 -5.34 -1.90 -5.15
C PRO A 31 -5.39 -3.14 -6.06
N ARG A 32 -4.71 -3.07 -7.21
CA ARG A 32 -4.45 -4.25 -8.07
C ARG A 32 -3.45 -5.18 -7.40
N ASP A 33 -3.42 -6.44 -7.80
CA ASP A 33 -2.58 -7.46 -7.15
C ASP A 33 -1.08 -7.14 -7.23
N GLU A 34 -0.59 -6.59 -8.33
CA GLU A 34 0.80 -6.13 -8.45
C GLU A 34 1.17 -5.09 -7.38
N VAL A 35 0.24 -4.15 -7.10
CA VAL A 35 0.43 -3.11 -6.08
C VAL A 35 0.32 -3.70 -4.68
N LYS A 36 -0.60 -4.66 -4.46
CA LYS A 36 -0.69 -5.41 -3.20
C LYS A 36 0.62 -6.14 -2.90
N ILE A 37 1.18 -6.83 -3.90
CA ILE A 37 2.45 -7.55 -3.79
C ILE A 37 3.61 -6.57 -3.52
N ALA A 38 3.66 -5.44 -4.21
CA ALA A 38 4.70 -4.42 -4.00
C ALA A 38 4.65 -3.83 -2.58
N LEU A 39 3.44 -3.49 -2.08
CA LEU A 39 3.24 -2.98 -0.72
C LEU A 39 3.56 -4.06 0.33
N SER A 40 3.18 -5.31 0.08
CA SER A 40 3.52 -6.47 0.91
C SER A 40 5.03 -6.62 1.06
N LYS A 41 5.78 -6.61 -0.05
CA LYS A 41 7.25 -6.65 -0.04
C LYS A 41 7.87 -5.45 0.69
N LEU A 42 7.35 -4.24 0.44
CA LEU A 42 7.86 -3.01 1.07
C LEU A 42 7.66 -3.00 2.59
N TYR A 43 6.54 -3.53 3.09
CA TYR A 43 6.22 -3.56 4.51
C TYR A 43 6.67 -4.84 5.22
N GLY A 44 7.11 -5.86 4.48
CA GLY A 44 7.48 -7.15 5.06
C GLY A 44 6.28 -7.87 5.70
N LYS A 45 5.07 -7.66 5.16
CA LYS A 45 3.82 -8.26 5.62
C LYS A 45 3.11 -8.97 4.48
N SER A 46 2.31 -9.98 4.77
CA SER A 46 1.49 -10.62 3.74
C SER A 46 0.41 -9.67 3.19
N VAL A 47 -0.08 -9.94 1.98
CA VAL A 47 -1.21 -9.21 1.38
C VAL A 47 -2.46 -9.31 2.26
N HIS A 48 -2.67 -10.46 2.89
CA HIS A 48 -3.80 -10.71 3.78
C HIS A 48 -3.74 -9.79 5.01
N GLU A 49 -2.60 -9.73 5.71
CA GLU A 49 -2.39 -8.82 6.85
C GLU A 49 -2.57 -7.33 6.52
N ILE A 50 -2.40 -6.94 5.25
CA ILE A 50 -2.53 -5.55 4.82
C ILE A 50 -3.96 -5.21 4.38
N PHE A 51 -4.63 -6.10 3.65
CA PHE A 51 -5.88 -5.76 2.95
C PHE A 51 -7.10 -6.61 3.32
N LEU A 52 -6.92 -7.66 4.11
CA LEU A 52 -7.98 -8.60 4.50
C LEU A 52 -7.91 -8.86 6.01
N PRO A 53 -8.24 -7.89 6.86
CA PRO A 53 -8.39 -8.15 8.29
C PRO A 53 -9.63 -9.02 8.55
N ASP A 54 -9.51 -9.97 9.48
CA ASP A 54 -10.62 -10.78 9.99
C ASP A 54 -11.74 -9.94 10.63
#